data_AF-A0A7C8JVD8-F1
#
_entry.id   AF-A0A7C8JVD8-F1
#
_cell.length_a   1.000
_cell.length_b   1.000
_cell.length_c   1.000
_cell.angle_alpha   90.00
_cell.angle_beta   90.00
_cell.angle_gamma   90.00
#
_symmetry.space_group_name_H-M   'P 1'
#
loop_
_entity.id
_entity.type
_entity.pdbx_description
1 polymer ?
#
loop_
_entity_poly.entity_id
_entity_poly.type
_entity_poly.pdbx_seq_one_letter_code
_entity_poly.pdbx_strand_id
1 'polypeptide(L)'
;MDDLNIYLKRFLQDLTVRQVQDVIGPEKRASVAVVIRLRPSSVSSPPYSGDDSETRCTSLHCRSSRKEPYRKCHAGDIQDVFEQQWVEGSTAEILFIKRSSRAGDRWTGHVALPGGRRDKSDEGDEVTAVRECMEEVGLDLTSEDCLLCGDLPQRVIITNWGQKPLMVLCPYVFLWTKEEIPEFKLEAAEVAAAFWIPIHFLLDDKHKTEHPVDVSDRMASSTFQPLRPFFKILLGPMYFSAVQLKPSEVSHSAASTTAQGGAISTDKGQAMGDLMLWGITYAILADMLDFLPPFNFVESFQYPSFGGWDFRSLVWMLSRGYRRGRKEDLMEYKFSDVIGMTTVSGVRKPHDARGARISIIDHLVKGYYGFVRQAAYATITFRIAAFGAIVQYLIGTN
;
A
#
# COMPACT_ATOMS: atom_id res chain seq x y z
N MET A 1 -20.94 -6.97 4.72
CA MET A 1 -19.57 -7.53 4.90
C MET A 1 -19.43 -8.83 4.14
N ASP A 2 -20.47 -9.67 4.11
CA ASP A 2 -20.50 -10.94 3.38
C ASP A 2 -20.13 -10.81 1.89
N ASP A 3 -20.58 -9.75 1.21
CA ASP A 3 -20.19 -9.49 -0.18
C ASP A 3 -18.67 -9.30 -0.34
N LEU A 4 -18.01 -8.62 0.60
CA LEU A 4 -16.57 -8.32 0.51
C LEU A 4 -15.75 -9.61 0.54
N ASN A 5 -16.08 -10.55 1.42
CA ASN A 5 -15.37 -11.82 1.54
C ASN A 5 -15.51 -12.67 0.27
N ILE A 6 -16.65 -12.61 -0.42
CA ILE A 6 -16.84 -13.28 -1.71
C ILE A 6 -15.88 -12.73 -2.77
N TYR A 7 -15.77 -11.40 -2.89
CA TYR A 7 -14.84 -10.79 -3.85
C TYR A 7 -13.38 -10.97 -3.46
N LEU A 8 -13.07 -10.90 -2.16
CA LEU A 8 -11.73 -11.19 -1.65
C LEU A 8 -11.32 -12.62 -2.00
N LYS A 9 -12.18 -13.62 -1.74
CA LYS A 9 -11.93 -15.01 -2.11
C LYS A 9 -11.62 -15.15 -3.59
N ARG A 10 -12.44 -14.56 -4.47
CA ARG A 10 -12.24 -14.60 -5.92
C ARG A 10 -10.91 -13.94 -6.33
N PHE A 11 -10.58 -12.80 -5.71
CA PHE A 11 -9.32 -12.12 -5.95
C PHE A 11 -8.12 -13.00 -5.57
N LEU A 12 -8.14 -13.60 -4.37
CA LEU A 12 -7.08 -14.49 -3.91
C LEU A 12 -6.95 -15.73 -4.82
N GLN A 13 -8.07 -16.31 -5.25
CA GLN A 13 -8.07 -17.42 -6.20
C GLN A 13 -7.45 -17.02 -7.56
N ASP A 14 -7.75 -15.83 -8.07
CA ASP A 14 -7.17 -15.34 -9.33
C ASP A 14 -5.65 -15.14 -9.23
N LEU A 15 -5.14 -14.69 -8.07
CA LEU A 15 -3.70 -14.59 -7.81
C LEU A 15 -2.96 -15.93 -7.91
N THR A 16 -3.63 -17.05 -7.60
CA THR A 16 -3.00 -18.38 -7.71
C THR A 16 -2.77 -18.83 -9.15
N VAL A 17 -3.54 -18.26 -10.10
CA VAL A 17 -3.52 -18.64 -11.51
C VAL A 17 -2.70 -17.67 -12.35
N ARG A 18 -2.81 -16.37 -12.07
CA ARG A 18 -2.14 -15.33 -12.85
C ARG A 18 -0.72 -15.11 -12.34
N GLN A 19 0.25 -15.25 -13.23
CA GLN A 19 1.62 -14.83 -12.94
C GLN A 19 1.76 -13.34 -13.22
N VAL A 20 2.31 -12.59 -12.27
CA VAL A 20 2.76 -11.22 -12.54
C VAL A 20 4.04 -11.30 -13.36
N GLN A 21 4.13 -10.43 -14.37
CA GLN A 21 5.32 -10.36 -15.20
C GLN A 21 6.42 -9.60 -14.46
N ASP A 22 7.63 -10.16 -14.45
CA ASP A 22 8.80 -9.51 -13.86
C ASP A 22 9.05 -8.18 -14.57
N VAL A 23 9.25 -7.12 -13.79
CA VAL A 23 9.42 -5.79 -14.36
C VAL A 23 10.90 -5.56 -14.66
N ILE A 24 11.19 -5.09 -15.87
CA ILE A 24 12.54 -4.70 -16.26
C ILE A 24 12.97 -3.52 -15.36
N GLY A 25 13.95 -3.77 -14.50
CA GLY A 25 14.36 -2.84 -13.47
C GLY A 25 15.80 -3.05 -13.01
N PRO A 26 16.24 -2.28 -12.02
CA PRO A 26 17.56 -2.44 -11.42
C PRO A 26 17.64 -3.77 -10.65
N GLU A 27 18.87 -4.28 -10.48
CA GLU A 27 19.13 -5.53 -9.76
C GLU A 27 18.70 -5.47 -8.28
N LYS A 28 18.68 -4.27 -7.68
CA LYS A 28 18.25 -4.10 -6.30
C LYS A 28 16.75 -4.35 -6.19
N ARG A 29 16.35 -5.27 -5.32
CA ARG A 29 14.95 -5.61 -5.05
C ARG A 29 14.62 -5.45 -3.58
N ALA A 30 13.35 -5.20 -3.30
CA ALA A 30 12.77 -5.18 -1.96
C ALA A 30 11.41 -5.87 -2.03
N SER A 31 11.01 -6.56 -0.98
CA SER A 31 9.75 -7.31 -0.95
C SER A 31 8.93 -6.95 0.26
N VAL A 32 7.61 -7.00 0.11
CA VAL A 32 6.66 -6.73 1.20
C VAL A 32 5.60 -7.82 1.28
N ALA A 33 5.17 -8.13 2.50
CA ALA A 33 4.10 -9.07 2.78
C ALA A 33 2.77 -8.35 3.00
N VAL A 34 1.81 -8.58 2.12
CA VAL A 34 0.39 -8.25 2.32
C VAL A 34 -0.24 -9.44 3.04
N VAL A 35 -0.21 -9.42 4.38
CA VAL A 35 -0.80 -10.49 5.19
C VAL A 35 -2.26 -10.17 5.48
N ILE A 36 -3.14 -11.08 5.10
CA ILE A 36 -4.59 -10.99 5.28
C ILE A 36 -5.02 -12.03 6.30
N ARG A 37 -5.79 -11.60 7.31
CA ARG A 37 -6.50 -12.51 8.23
C ARG A 37 -8.01 -12.35 8.09
N LEU A 38 -8.72 -13.38 8.51
CA LEU A 38 -10.17 -13.35 8.68
C LEU A 38 -10.44 -13.31 10.19
N ARG A 39 -10.99 -12.22 10.70
CA ARG A 39 -11.35 -12.07 12.12
C ARG A 39 -12.78 -12.59 12.31
N PRO A 40 -13.03 -13.63 13.13
CA PRO A 40 -14.39 -14.11 13.39
C PRO A 40 -15.31 -13.00 13.89
N SER A 41 -16.59 -13.09 13.51
CA SER A 41 -17.62 -12.21 14.06
C SER A 41 -17.83 -12.49 15.55
N SER A 42 -17.86 -11.46 16.39
CA SER A 42 -18.11 -11.59 17.84
C SER A 42 -19.56 -11.96 18.19
N VAL A 43 -20.35 -12.44 17.23
CA VAL A 43 -21.74 -12.84 17.46
C VAL A 43 -21.71 -14.22 18.10
N SER A 44 -22.16 -14.25 19.36
CA SER A 44 -22.25 -15.39 20.26
C SER A 44 -22.45 -16.73 19.56
N SER A 45 -21.53 -17.67 19.82
CA SER A 45 -21.83 -19.09 19.73
C SER A 45 -23.17 -19.36 20.45
N PRO A 46 -24.09 -20.17 19.89
CA PRO A 46 -25.25 -20.58 20.65
C PRO A 46 -24.78 -21.26 21.95
N PRO A 47 -25.50 -21.11 23.08
CA PRO A 47 -25.11 -21.73 24.33
C PRO A 47 -24.98 -23.24 24.12
N TYR A 48 -23.76 -23.73 24.33
CA TYR A 48 -23.39 -25.13 24.22
C TYR A 48 -24.18 -25.92 25.26
N SER A 49 -25.22 -26.64 24.84
CA SER A 49 -25.81 -27.73 25.62
C SER A 49 -24.89 -28.93 25.45
N GLY A 50 -24.21 -29.30 26.52
CA GLY A 50 -23.17 -30.31 26.53
C GLY A 50 -23.62 -31.64 25.94
N ASP A 51 -22.79 -32.16 25.05
CA ASP A 51 -22.57 -33.60 24.96
C ASP A 51 -21.09 -33.81 24.58
N ASP A 52 -20.37 -34.55 25.42
CA ASP A 52 -18.98 -34.90 25.22
C ASP A 52 -18.89 -35.88 24.04
N SER A 53 -18.53 -35.39 22.85
CA SER A 53 -18.10 -36.26 21.76
C SER A 53 -17.18 -35.54 20.79
N GLU A 54 -15.89 -35.91 20.87
CA GLU A 54 -14.83 -35.75 19.87
C GLU A 54 -14.73 -34.38 19.19
N THR A 55 -13.73 -33.61 19.64
CA THR A 55 -13.08 -32.53 18.89
C THR A 55 -12.74 -33.02 17.48
N ARG A 56 -13.65 -32.82 16.52
CA ARG A 56 -13.33 -32.81 15.09
C ARG A 56 -12.58 -31.52 14.81
N CYS A 57 -11.32 -31.46 15.24
CA CYS A 57 -10.31 -30.79 14.45
C CYS A 57 -10.32 -31.52 13.11
N THR A 58 -11.07 -31.00 12.14
CA THR A 58 -10.83 -31.34 10.75
C THR A 58 -9.46 -30.79 10.41
N SER A 59 -8.43 -31.56 10.72
CA SER A 59 -7.11 -31.43 10.12
C SER A 59 -7.37 -31.24 8.63
N LEU A 60 -6.99 -30.08 8.09
CA LEU A 60 -7.00 -29.84 6.66
C LEU A 60 -6.51 -31.13 5.99
N HIS A 61 -7.39 -31.81 5.25
CA HIS A 61 -6.95 -32.84 4.33
C HIS A 61 -6.33 -32.09 3.14
N CYS A 62 -5.23 -31.37 3.41
CA CYS A 62 -4.38 -30.76 2.40
C CYS A 62 -3.99 -31.89 1.46
N ARG A 63 -4.46 -31.82 0.22
CA ARG A 63 -4.16 -32.79 -0.85
C ARG A 63 -2.69 -32.78 -1.30
N SER A 64 -1.76 -32.32 -0.46
CA SER A 64 -0.35 -32.29 -0.76
C SER A 64 0.45 -32.51 0.52
N SER A 65 1.15 -33.64 0.59
CA SER A 65 2.25 -33.86 1.53
C SER A 65 3.22 -32.66 1.43
N ARG A 66 3.18 -31.74 2.41
CA ARG A 66 4.07 -30.57 2.46
C ARG A 66 5.49 -31.06 2.71
N LYS A 67 6.29 -31.10 1.64
CA LYS A 67 7.76 -31.23 1.70
C LYS A 67 8.49 -29.98 1.21
N GLU A 68 7.76 -28.94 0.78
CA GLU A 68 8.35 -27.69 0.32
C GLU A 68 7.62 -26.49 0.97
N PRO A 69 8.31 -25.68 1.81
CA PRO A 69 7.71 -24.58 2.57
C PRO A 69 7.25 -23.37 1.72
N TYR A 70 7.40 -23.44 0.39
CA TYR A 70 7.13 -22.32 -0.53
C TYR A 70 6.19 -22.68 -1.69
N ARG A 71 5.52 -23.84 -1.67
CA ARG A 71 4.64 -24.22 -2.78
C ARG A 71 3.42 -23.30 -2.81
N LYS A 72 3.29 -22.50 -3.88
CA LYS A 72 2.14 -21.62 -4.15
C LYS A 72 0.82 -22.35 -3.87
N CYS A 73 -0.08 -21.71 -3.13
CA CYS A 73 -1.38 -22.32 -2.86
C CYS A 73 -2.21 -22.39 -4.14
N HIS A 74 -3.06 -23.40 -4.25
CA HIS A 74 -4.02 -23.53 -5.34
C HIS A 74 -5.34 -22.84 -4.99
N ALA A 75 -6.14 -22.52 -6.01
CA ALA A 75 -7.47 -21.92 -5.83
C ALA A 75 -8.40 -22.77 -4.91
N GLY A 76 -8.20 -24.09 -4.88
CA GLY A 76 -8.90 -25.01 -3.98
C GLY A 76 -8.56 -24.79 -2.50
N ASP A 77 -7.28 -24.58 -2.17
CA ASP A 77 -6.86 -24.34 -0.77
C ASP A 77 -7.53 -23.07 -0.21
N ILE A 78 -7.67 -22.04 -1.05
CA ILE A 78 -8.38 -20.81 -0.68
C ILE A 78 -9.88 -21.07 -0.50
N GLN A 79 -10.49 -21.89 -1.36
CA GLN A 79 -11.89 -22.26 -1.22
C GLN A 79 -12.12 -22.97 0.13
N ASP A 80 -11.26 -23.92 0.48
CA ASP A 80 -11.34 -24.69 1.73
C ASP A 80 -11.29 -23.77 2.97
N VAL A 81 -10.48 -22.70 2.94
CA VAL A 81 -10.45 -21.71 4.03
C VAL A 81 -11.78 -20.98 4.17
N PHE A 82 -12.35 -20.50 3.07
CA PHE A 82 -13.60 -19.74 3.09
C PHE A 82 -14.85 -20.59 3.35
N GLU A 83 -14.75 -21.92 3.28
CA GLU A 83 -15.81 -22.87 3.65
C GLU A 83 -15.80 -23.21 5.16
N GLN A 84 -14.77 -22.81 5.91
CA GLN A 84 -14.72 -23.08 7.35
C GLN A 84 -15.79 -22.29 8.10
N GLN A 85 -16.43 -22.92 9.08
CA GLN A 85 -17.58 -22.35 9.79
C GLN A 85 -17.25 -21.02 10.49
N TRP A 86 -16.04 -20.86 11.03
CA TRP A 86 -15.62 -19.62 11.72
C TRP A 86 -15.37 -18.44 10.76
N VAL A 87 -15.25 -18.70 9.46
CA VAL A 87 -15.09 -17.65 8.44
C VAL A 87 -16.42 -16.99 8.08
N GLU A 88 -17.55 -17.66 8.34
CA GLU A 88 -18.87 -17.10 8.08
C GLU A 88 -19.07 -15.81 8.91
N GLY A 89 -19.42 -14.71 8.23
CA GLY A 89 -19.54 -13.39 8.85
C GLY A 89 -18.21 -12.79 9.35
N SER A 90 -17.05 -13.40 9.10
CA SER A 90 -15.76 -12.85 9.51
C SER A 90 -15.44 -11.51 8.81
N THR A 91 -14.60 -10.70 9.45
CA THR A 91 -14.08 -9.46 8.88
C THR A 91 -12.66 -9.67 8.36
N ALA A 92 -12.43 -9.47 7.06
CA ALA A 92 -11.09 -9.52 6.50
C ALA A 92 -10.27 -8.27 6.90
N GLU A 93 -9.05 -8.49 7.39
CA GLU A 93 -8.13 -7.44 7.87
C GLU A 93 -6.73 -7.62 7.26
N ILE A 94 -6.00 -6.51 7.10
CA ILE A 94 -4.62 -6.48 6.61
C ILE A 94 -3.67 -6.05 7.73
N LEU A 95 -2.53 -6.72 7.81
CA LEU A 95 -1.45 -6.36 8.73
C LEU A 95 -0.69 -5.14 8.24
N PHE A 96 -0.49 -4.18 9.14
CA PHE A 96 0.39 -3.03 8.95
C PHE A 96 1.36 -2.89 10.12
N ILE A 97 2.49 -2.25 9.83
CA ILE A 97 3.45 -1.79 10.83
C ILE A 97 3.54 -0.27 10.82
N LYS A 98 3.82 0.29 11.99
CA LYS A 98 4.34 1.65 12.15
C LYS A 98 5.84 1.56 12.32
N ARG A 99 6.59 2.11 11.37
CA ARG A 99 8.06 2.16 11.45
C ARG A 99 8.54 2.92 12.68
N SER A 100 9.59 2.43 13.33
CA SER A 100 10.27 3.11 14.43
C SER A 100 10.85 4.45 13.99
N SER A 101 10.89 5.40 14.92
CA SER A 101 11.43 6.74 14.63
C SER A 101 12.95 6.71 14.71
N ARG A 102 13.63 7.10 13.63
CA ARG A 102 15.09 7.17 13.57
C ARG A 102 15.53 8.58 13.17
N ALA A 103 16.48 9.17 13.89
CA ALA A 103 16.98 10.50 13.57
C ALA A 103 17.54 10.53 12.13
N GLY A 104 17.01 11.43 11.30
CA GLY A 104 17.40 11.53 9.89
C GLY A 104 16.67 10.57 8.93
N ASP A 105 15.82 9.66 9.42
CA ASP A 105 14.96 8.87 8.54
C ASP A 105 13.72 9.69 8.12
N ARG A 106 13.56 9.85 6.79
CA ARG A 106 12.43 10.56 6.19
C ARG A 106 11.11 9.80 6.30
N TRP A 107 11.17 8.51 6.61
CA TRP A 107 10.02 7.62 6.76
C TRP A 107 9.71 7.30 8.22
N THR A 108 10.22 8.13 9.13
CA THR A 108 9.96 8.04 10.57
C THR A 108 8.46 7.98 10.86
N GLY A 109 8.01 6.91 11.50
CA GLY A 109 6.61 6.72 11.89
C GLY A 109 5.65 6.42 10.74
N HIS A 110 6.14 6.15 9.53
CA HIS A 110 5.29 5.85 8.36
C HIS A 110 4.64 4.48 8.51
N VAL A 111 3.38 4.39 8.10
CA VAL A 111 2.64 3.12 7.98
C VAL A 111 3.12 2.36 6.75
N ALA A 112 3.56 1.13 6.97
CA ALA A 112 4.07 0.23 5.95
C ALA A 112 3.47 -1.18 6.08
N LEU A 113 3.64 -1.97 5.03
CA LEU A 113 3.52 -3.42 5.10
C LEU A 113 4.85 -3.98 5.65
N PRO A 114 4.85 -5.11 6.38
CA PRO A 114 6.08 -5.79 6.73
C PRO A 114 6.92 -6.08 5.49
N GLY A 115 8.23 -5.83 5.54
CA GLY A 115 9.08 -6.03 4.39
C GLY A 115 10.33 -5.17 4.35
N GLY A 116 11.25 -5.57 3.48
CA GLY A 116 12.56 -4.97 3.41
C GLY A 116 13.32 -5.34 2.15
N ARG A 117 14.64 -5.17 2.20
CA ARG A 117 15.49 -5.32 1.02
C ARG A 117 15.82 -6.80 0.83
N ARG A 118 15.89 -7.23 -0.43
CA ARG A 118 16.37 -8.58 -0.76
C ARG A 118 17.84 -8.73 -0.40
N ASP A 119 18.12 -9.78 0.36
CA ASP A 119 19.47 -10.20 0.70
C ASP A 119 20.02 -11.17 -0.34
N LYS A 120 21.36 -11.26 -0.39
CA LYS A 120 22.04 -12.14 -1.35
C LYS A 120 21.77 -13.62 -1.09
N SER A 121 21.40 -13.97 0.14
CA SER A 121 21.02 -15.32 0.55
C SER A 121 19.58 -15.67 0.21
N ASP A 122 18.74 -14.70 -0.13
CA ASP A 122 17.33 -14.94 -0.45
C ASP A 122 17.21 -15.56 -1.85
N GLU A 123 16.70 -16.79 -1.93
CA GLU A 123 16.55 -17.54 -3.19
C GLU A 123 15.51 -16.89 -4.13
N GLY A 124 14.49 -16.23 -3.57
CA GLY A 124 13.42 -15.54 -4.28
C GLY A 124 12.95 -14.28 -3.56
N ASP A 125 12.17 -13.46 -4.23
CA ASP A 125 11.64 -12.23 -3.62
C ASP A 125 10.53 -12.54 -2.59
N GLU A 126 9.82 -13.65 -2.77
CA GLU A 126 8.86 -14.18 -1.79
C GLU A 126 9.55 -14.59 -0.49
N VAL A 127 10.77 -15.14 -0.59
CA VAL A 127 11.58 -15.53 0.58
C VAL A 127 11.98 -14.29 1.38
N THR A 128 12.31 -13.19 0.70
CA THR A 128 12.55 -11.89 1.34
C THR A 128 11.31 -11.41 2.11
N ALA A 129 10.12 -11.47 1.51
CA ALA A 129 8.89 -11.02 2.20
C ALA A 129 8.60 -11.85 3.47
N VAL A 130 8.82 -13.16 3.40
CA VAL A 130 8.68 -14.09 4.53
C VAL A 130 9.71 -13.78 5.63
N ARG A 131 10.99 -13.66 5.26
CA ARG A 131 12.08 -13.37 6.20
C ARG A 131 11.84 -12.06 6.93
N GLU A 132 11.56 -10.99 6.19
CA GLU A 132 11.34 -9.65 6.75
C GLU A 132 10.09 -9.62 7.65
N CYS A 133 8.99 -10.29 7.27
CA CYS A 133 7.82 -10.40 8.13
C CYS A 133 8.13 -11.14 9.45
N MET A 134 8.93 -12.21 9.39
CA MET A 134 9.37 -12.91 10.60
C MET A 134 10.30 -12.04 11.47
N GLU A 135 11.23 -11.31 10.87
CA GLU A 135 12.17 -10.42 11.58
C GLU A 135 11.46 -9.22 12.21
N GLU A 136 10.54 -8.57 11.50
CA GLU A 136 9.90 -7.33 11.94
C GLU A 136 8.76 -7.57 12.95
N VAL A 137 7.94 -8.61 12.75
CA VAL A 137 6.73 -8.86 13.56
C VAL A 137 6.65 -10.24 14.21
N GLY A 138 7.58 -11.15 13.91
CA GLY A 138 7.60 -12.51 14.48
C GLY A 138 6.53 -13.45 13.93
N LEU A 139 5.91 -13.11 12.79
CA LEU A 139 4.85 -13.92 12.18
C LEU A 139 5.46 -14.87 11.14
N ASP A 140 5.37 -16.17 11.41
CA ASP A 140 5.89 -17.22 10.53
C ASP A 140 4.94 -17.52 9.36
N LEU A 141 5.24 -16.95 8.21
CA LEU A 141 4.49 -17.15 6.97
C LEU A 141 4.82 -18.49 6.27
N THR A 142 5.79 -19.28 6.77
CA THR A 142 6.08 -20.64 6.26
C THR A 142 5.29 -21.74 6.97
N SER A 143 4.61 -21.38 8.07
CA SER A 143 3.81 -22.29 8.87
C SER A 143 2.65 -22.91 8.08
N GLU A 144 2.08 -23.99 8.61
CA GLU A 144 0.94 -24.64 7.96
C GLU A 144 -0.33 -23.78 7.93
N ASP A 145 -0.34 -22.76 8.77
CA ASP A 145 -1.43 -21.84 9.05
C ASP A 145 -1.43 -20.62 8.11
N CYS A 146 -0.55 -20.62 7.10
CA CYS A 146 -0.48 -19.55 6.10
C CYS A 146 -0.42 -20.10 4.67
N LEU A 147 -1.03 -19.38 3.74
CA LEU A 147 -1.01 -19.68 2.31
C LEU A 147 -0.43 -18.49 1.53
N LEU A 148 0.56 -18.74 0.67
CA LEU A 148 1.03 -17.79 -0.32
C LEU A 148 0.07 -17.77 -1.53
N CYS A 149 -0.77 -16.74 -1.62
CA CYS A 149 -1.79 -16.60 -2.65
C CYS A 149 -1.25 -16.15 -4.00
N GLY A 150 -0.12 -15.44 -4.02
CA GLY A 150 0.51 -14.94 -5.24
C GLY A 150 1.12 -13.55 -5.03
N ASP A 151 1.48 -12.90 -6.13
CA ASP A 151 2.10 -11.57 -6.15
C ASP A 151 1.18 -10.48 -6.72
N LEU A 152 1.36 -9.25 -6.25
CA LEU A 152 0.76 -8.06 -6.87
C LEU A 152 1.74 -7.46 -7.90
N PRO A 153 1.29 -6.56 -8.79
CA PRO A 153 2.17 -5.91 -9.76
C PRO A 153 3.44 -5.33 -9.14
N GLN A 154 4.59 -5.79 -9.62
CA GLN A 154 5.90 -5.26 -9.22
C GLN A 154 6.08 -3.83 -9.71
N ARG A 155 6.94 -3.07 -9.01
CA ARG A 155 7.08 -1.63 -9.25
C ARG A 155 8.51 -1.17 -9.25
N VAL A 156 8.87 -0.36 -10.24
CA VAL A 156 10.18 0.30 -10.24
C VAL A 156 10.09 1.53 -9.37
N ILE A 157 10.73 1.46 -8.20
CA ILE A 157 10.90 2.62 -7.34
C ILE A 157 11.96 3.51 -7.97
N ILE A 158 11.56 4.72 -8.36
CA ILE A 158 12.43 5.71 -8.97
C ILE A 158 12.88 6.75 -7.94
N THR A 159 14.05 7.35 -8.15
CA THR A 159 14.49 8.52 -7.39
C THR A 159 13.45 9.63 -7.48
N ASN A 160 13.55 10.60 -6.57
CA ASN A 160 12.82 11.85 -6.67
C ASN A 160 12.89 12.39 -8.11
N TRP A 161 11.72 12.66 -8.69
CA TRP A 161 11.49 13.11 -10.07
C TRP A 161 11.78 12.14 -11.21
N GLY A 162 11.94 10.85 -10.93
CA GLY A 162 11.94 9.82 -11.97
C GLY A 162 13.19 9.78 -12.84
N GLN A 163 14.31 10.34 -12.38
CA GLN A 163 15.54 10.37 -13.15
C GLN A 163 16.31 9.05 -13.14
N LYS A 164 16.26 8.29 -12.04
CA LYS A 164 17.00 7.02 -11.92
C LYS A 164 16.17 5.95 -11.22
N PRO A 165 16.04 4.73 -11.75
CA PRO A 165 15.46 3.62 -11.01
C PRO A 165 16.39 3.22 -9.86
N LEU A 166 15.82 3.05 -8.66
CA LEU A 166 16.52 2.70 -7.43
C LEU A 166 16.45 1.21 -7.11
N MET A 167 15.24 0.65 -7.14
CA MET A 167 14.96 -0.75 -6.83
C MET A 167 13.65 -1.19 -7.46
N VAL A 168 13.43 -2.50 -7.55
CA VAL A 168 12.11 -3.10 -7.82
C VAL A 168 11.47 -3.48 -6.49
N LEU A 169 10.20 -3.13 -6.30
CA LEU A 169 9.41 -3.52 -5.15
C LEU A 169 8.46 -4.66 -5.54
N CYS A 170 8.50 -5.74 -4.75
CA CYS A 170 7.86 -7.02 -5.02
C CYS A 170 6.85 -7.37 -3.91
N PRO A 171 5.57 -7.01 -4.08
CA PRO A 171 4.52 -7.32 -3.12
C PRO A 171 3.97 -8.75 -3.25
N TYR A 172 3.88 -9.47 -2.12
CA TYR A 172 3.33 -10.83 -2.04
C TYR A 172 2.13 -10.89 -1.09
N VAL A 173 1.08 -11.63 -1.47
CA VAL A 173 -0.16 -11.76 -0.70
C VAL A 173 -0.19 -13.09 0.03
N PHE A 174 -0.41 -13.02 1.33
CA PHE A 174 -0.51 -14.17 2.23
C PHE A 174 -1.88 -14.19 2.89
N LEU A 175 -2.48 -15.38 2.98
CA LEU A 175 -3.73 -15.61 3.72
C LEU A 175 -3.45 -16.44 4.96
N TRP A 176 -3.74 -15.90 6.13
CA TRP A 176 -3.75 -16.65 7.38
C TRP A 176 -5.01 -17.52 7.47
N THR A 177 -4.85 -18.81 7.80
CA THR A 177 -5.88 -19.84 7.67
C THR A 177 -6.43 -20.36 8.99
N LYS A 178 -6.03 -19.77 10.12
CA LYS A 178 -6.54 -20.07 11.46
C LYS A 178 -7.34 -18.90 12.01
N GLU A 179 -8.28 -19.21 12.90
CA GLU A 179 -9.03 -18.23 13.67
C GLU A 179 -8.12 -17.42 14.61
N GLU A 180 -7.18 -18.09 15.28
CA GLU A 180 -6.24 -17.47 16.19
C GLU A 180 -4.99 -16.96 15.46
N ILE A 181 -4.48 -15.81 15.89
CA ILE A 181 -3.24 -15.19 15.39
C ILE A 181 -2.19 -15.24 16.51
N PRO A 182 -0.96 -15.68 16.24
CA PRO A 182 0.13 -15.63 17.21
C PRO A 182 0.39 -14.20 17.70
N GLU A 183 0.78 -14.05 18.97
CA GLU A 183 1.21 -12.75 19.49
C GLU A 183 2.41 -12.21 18.71
N PHE A 184 2.37 -10.92 18.36
CA PHE A 184 3.46 -10.28 17.64
C PHE A 184 4.72 -10.13 18.50
N LYS A 185 5.86 -10.47 17.93
CA LYS A 185 7.19 -10.23 18.49
C LYS A 185 7.86 -9.15 17.66
N LEU A 186 7.67 -7.89 18.06
CA LEU A 186 8.11 -6.73 17.29
C LEU A 186 9.59 -6.44 17.51
N GLU A 187 10.34 -6.29 16.43
CA GLU A 187 11.72 -5.78 16.47
C GLU A 187 11.70 -4.27 16.71
N ALA A 188 11.96 -3.84 17.95
CA ALA A 188 11.79 -2.45 18.37
C ALA A 188 12.65 -1.45 17.58
N ALA A 189 13.81 -1.88 17.06
CA ALA A 189 14.66 -1.00 16.26
C ALA A 189 13.99 -0.61 14.92
N GLU A 190 13.20 -1.52 14.34
CA GLU A 190 12.56 -1.42 13.02
C GLU A 190 11.11 -0.96 13.15
N VAL A 191 10.38 -1.52 14.12
CA VAL A 191 8.92 -1.44 14.26
C VAL A 191 8.51 -0.88 15.63
N ALA A 192 7.76 0.21 15.62
CA ALA A 192 7.19 0.81 16.83
C ALA A 192 5.88 0.14 17.23
N ALA A 193 5.07 -0.27 16.25
CA ALA A 193 3.80 -0.93 16.48
C ALA A 193 3.38 -1.78 15.26
N ALA A 194 2.57 -2.81 15.49
CA ALA A 194 1.88 -3.56 14.45
C ALA A 194 0.39 -3.64 14.76
N PHE A 195 -0.44 -3.61 13.72
CA PHE A 195 -1.90 -3.54 13.88
C PHE A 195 -2.63 -4.05 12.64
N TRP A 196 -3.86 -4.49 12.87
CA TRP A 196 -4.75 -4.99 11.82
C TRP A 196 -5.76 -3.92 11.43
N ILE A 197 -6.01 -3.76 10.13
CA ILE A 197 -7.00 -2.83 9.60
C ILE A 197 -8.03 -3.60 8.76
N PRO A 198 -9.33 -3.47 9.06
CA PRO A 198 -10.37 -4.04 8.22
C PRO A 198 -10.33 -3.49 6.79
N ILE A 199 -10.43 -4.38 5.80
CA ILE A 199 -10.34 -4.01 4.38
C ILE A 199 -11.45 -3.03 3.99
N HIS A 200 -12.66 -3.19 4.55
CA HIS A 200 -13.77 -2.27 4.31
C HIS A 200 -13.46 -0.83 4.75
N PHE A 201 -12.58 -0.64 5.74
CA PHE A 201 -12.16 0.67 6.22
C PHE A 201 -11.31 1.41 5.17
N LEU A 202 -10.48 0.66 4.41
CA LEU A 202 -9.66 1.17 3.32
C LEU A 202 -10.47 1.54 2.07
N LEU A 203 -11.65 0.93 1.92
CA LEU A 203 -12.57 1.15 0.79
C LEU A 203 -13.56 2.30 1.06
N ASP A 204 -13.81 2.64 2.33
CA ASP A 204 -14.74 3.71 2.71
C ASP A 204 -14.15 5.11 2.44
N ASP A 205 -14.85 5.87 1.60
CA ASP A 205 -14.49 7.26 1.24
C ASP A 205 -14.39 8.18 2.46
N LYS A 206 -15.08 7.87 3.58
CA LYS A 206 -15.02 8.66 4.82
C LYS A 206 -13.63 8.69 5.46
N HIS A 207 -12.79 7.70 5.19
CA HIS A 207 -11.42 7.63 5.72
C HIS A 207 -10.39 8.20 4.74
N LYS A 208 -10.79 8.52 3.50
CA LYS A 208 -9.90 9.15 2.52
C LYS A 208 -9.60 10.59 2.91
N THR A 209 -8.33 10.95 2.78
CA THR A 209 -7.80 12.25 3.18
C THR A 209 -6.56 12.57 2.34
N GLU A 210 -5.90 13.69 2.64
CA GLU A 210 -4.69 14.13 1.97
C GLU A 210 -3.53 14.22 2.97
N HIS A 211 -2.35 13.73 2.58
CA HIS A 211 -1.13 13.85 3.36
C HIS A 211 -0.22 14.94 2.77
N PRO A 212 0.08 16.03 3.52
CA PRO A 212 0.97 17.09 3.06
C PRO A 212 2.44 16.64 3.14
N VAL A 213 3.15 16.78 2.03
CA VAL A 213 4.57 16.49 1.92
C VAL A 213 5.32 17.72 1.44
N ASP A 214 6.40 18.07 2.15
CA ASP A 214 7.32 19.11 1.71
C ASP A 214 8.15 18.60 0.53
N VAL A 215 7.92 19.17 -0.65
CA VAL A 215 8.63 18.86 -1.89
C VAL A 215 9.63 19.95 -2.27
N SER A 216 9.97 20.86 -1.36
CA SER A 216 10.99 21.89 -1.62
C SER A 216 12.39 21.31 -1.81
N ASP A 217 12.76 20.32 -0.98
CA ASP A 217 13.96 19.48 -1.18
C ASP A 217 13.87 18.66 -2.47
N ARG A 218 12.62 18.38 -2.86
CA ARG A 218 12.19 17.93 -4.17
C ARG A 218 12.89 18.77 -5.22
N MET A 219 12.52 20.06 -5.19
CA MET A 219 12.64 21.08 -6.23
C MET A 219 13.96 21.84 -6.31
N ALA A 220 14.65 22.00 -5.20
CA ALA A 220 16.00 22.52 -5.20
C ALA A 220 16.94 21.44 -5.76
N SER A 221 17.39 21.57 -7.01
CA SER A 221 18.52 20.76 -7.47
C SER A 221 19.72 20.99 -6.54
N SER A 222 20.68 20.06 -6.49
CA SER A 222 21.90 20.20 -5.68
C SER A 222 22.57 21.58 -5.86
N THR A 223 22.50 22.15 -7.07
CA THR A 223 22.99 23.49 -7.42
C THR A 223 22.22 24.65 -6.75
N PHE A 224 20.92 24.49 -6.50
CA PHE A 224 20.03 25.55 -5.97
C PHE A 224 19.57 25.26 -4.54
N GLN A 225 20.28 24.41 -3.80
CA GLN A 225 19.93 24.04 -2.43
C GLN A 225 19.75 25.25 -1.47
N PRO A 226 20.53 26.35 -1.57
CA PRO A 226 20.27 27.57 -0.79
C PRO A 226 18.91 28.24 -1.07
N LEU A 227 18.28 27.96 -2.21
CA LEU A 227 16.95 28.47 -2.59
C LEU A 227 15.80 27.59 -2.07
N ARG A 228 16.07 26.55 -1.28
CA ARG A 228 15.02 25.74 -0.63
C ARG A 228 13.94 26.57 0.08
N PRO A 229 14.24 27.54 0.97
CA PRO A 229 13.20 28.32 1.64
C PRO A 229 12.33 29.08 0.65
N PHE A 230 12.93 29.57 -0.43
CA PHE A 230 12.20 30.22 -1.54
C PHE A 230 11.23 29.23 -2.21
N PHE A 231 11.68 28.04 -2.60
CA PHE A 231 10.80 27.02 -3.20
C PHE A 231 9.69 26.56 -2.27
N LYS A 232 9.96 26.46 -0.96
CA LYS A 232 8.97 26.08 0.05
C LYS A 232 7.83 27.09 0.12
N ILE A 233 8.15 28.38 0.20
CA ILE A 233 7.16 29.47 0.20
C ILE A 233 6.41 29.50 -1.13
N LEU A 234 7.13 29.32 -2.23
CA LEU A 234 6.58 29.48 -3.56
C LEU A 234 5.58 28.38 -3.94
N LEU A 235 5.92 27.12 -3.70
CA LEU A 235 5.14 25.98 -4.18
C LEU A 235 4.10 25.50 -3.17
N GLY A 236 4.34 25.75 -1.88
CA GLY A 236 3.58 25.16 -0.78
C GLY A 236 3.78 23.64 -0.68
N PRO A 237 3.06 22.97 0.24
CA PRO A 237 3.10 21.52 0.34
C PRO A 237 2.44 20.87 -0.88
N MET A 238 2.94 19.68 -1.25
CA MET A 238 2.27 18.78 -2.17
C MET A 238 1.40 17.83 -1.34
N TYR A 239 0.13 17.69 -1.71
CA TYR A 239 -0.82 16.82 -1.05
C TYR A 239 -0.93 15.50 -1.83
N PHE A 240 -0.79 14.39 -1.12
CA PHE A 240 -0.96 13.04 -1.68
C PHE A 240 -2.23 12.41 -1.14
N SER A 241 -2.92 11.63 -1.97
CA SER A 241 -4.05 10.81 -1.50
C SER A 241 -3.57 9.85 -0.40
N ALA A 242 -4.35 9.80 0.66
CA ALA A 242 -4.07 9.03 1.87
C ALA A 242 -5.35 8.47 2.48
N VAL A 243 -5.21 7.50 3.38
CA VAL A 243 -6.29 6.96 4.20
C VAL A 243 -5.91 7.09 5.67
N GLN A 244 -6.78 7.70 6.48
CA GLN A 244 -6.60 7.76 7.92
C GLN A 244 -7.02 6.44 8.54
N LEU A 245 -6.08 5.78 9.21
CA LEU A 245 -6.29 4.47 9.81
C LEU A 245 -6.67 4.61 11.29
N LYS A 246 -7.63 3.78 11.71
CA LYS A 246 -8.05 3.64 13.10
C LYS A 246 -8.05 2.16 13.46
N PRO A 247 -6.92 1.61 13.92
CA PRO A 247 -6.86 0.20 14.30
C PRO A 247 -7.68 -0.05 15.56
N SER A 248 -8.36 -1.19 15.59
CA SER A 248 -9.08 -1.67 16.79
C SER A 248 -8.12 -2.27 17.81
N GLU A 249 -7.05 -2.91 17.34
CA GLU A 249 -6.03 -3.60 18.15
C GLU A 249 -4.63 -3.18 17.69
N VAL A 250 -3.78 -2.81 18.64
CA VAL A 250 -2.39 -2.41 18.37
C VAL A 250 -1.44 -3.09 19.33
N SER A 251 -0.45 -3.78 18.77
CA SER A 251 0.69 -4.31 19.50
C SER A 251 1.83 -3.32 19.45
N HIS A 252 2.43 -3.03 20.59
CA HIS A 252 3.50 -2.05 20.74
C HIS A 252 4.83 -2.75 21.04
N SER A 253 5.94 -2.24 20.52
CA SER A 253 7.26 -2.80 20.83
C SER A 253 7.70 -2.42 22.24
N ALA A 254 8.46 -3.30 22.90
CA ALA A 254 8.82 -3.15 24.33
C ALA A 254 9.56 -1.83 24.66
N ALA A 255 10.28 -1.25 23.69
CA ALA A 255 10.97 0.03 23.85
C ALA A 255 10.01 1.22 23.99
N SER A 256 8.76 1.10 23.53
CA SER A 256 7.75 2.15 23.67
C SER A 256 7.05 2.15 25.04
N THR A 257 7.09 1.03 25.77
CA THR A 257 6.44 0.85 27.07
C THR A 257 7.30 1.37 28.25
N THR A 258 8.62 1.48 28.06
CA THR A 258 9.56 1.83 29.13
C THR A 258 9.59 3.33 29.51
N ALA A 259 8.79 4.16 28.84
CA ALA A 259 8.66 5.60 29.13
C ALA A 259 7.56 5.95 30.17
N GLN A 260 6.96 4.97 30.86
CA GLN A 260 5.87 5.20 31.83
C GLN A 260 6.24 5.02 33.32
N GLY A 261 7.53 4.98 33.68
CA GLY A 261 7.96 4.80 35.07
C GLY A 261 8.96 5.85 35.54
N GLY A 262 8.51 7.08 35.82
CA GLY A 262 9.31 8.05 36.60
C GLY A 262 9.11 9.52 36.27
N ALA A 263 8.55 10.25 37.23
CA ALA A 263 8.56 11.71 37.42
C ALA A 263 7.87 12.61 36.37
N ILE A 264 7.10 13.56 36.91
CA ILE A 264 6.36 14.60 36.20
C ILE A 264 7.34 15.53 35.48
N SER A 265 7.55 15.25 34.20
CA SER A 265 7.96 16.21 33.20
C SER A 265 6.97 16.09 32.05
N THR A 266 6.31 17.20 31.72
CA THR A 266 5.37 17.36 30.61
C THR A 266 6.08 17.21 29.26
N ASP A 267 6.54 16.01 28.97
CA ASP A 267 6.86 15.59 27.61
C ASP A 267 5.74 14.65 27.17
N LYS A 268 5.07 15.03 26.10
CA LYS A 268 3.87 14.36 25.61
C LYS A 268 4.24 12.91 25.33
N GLY A 269 3.70 11.97 26.12
CA GLY A 269 3.66 10.57 25.76
C GLY A 269 3.28 10.49 24.28
N GLN A 270 4.17 9.91 23.49
CA GLN A 270 4.12 9.97 22.03
C GLN A 270 2.85 9.25 21.59
N ALA A 271 1.75 10.01 21.54
CA ALA A 271 0.44 9.54 21.17
C ALA A 271 0.60 8.79 19.85
N MET A 272 -0.19 7.74 19.67
CA MET A 272 -0.38 7.12 18.37
C MET A 272 -0.94 8.21 17.43
N GLY A 273 -0.06 9.07 16.91
CA GLY A 273 -0.42 10.18 16.03
C GLY A 273 -1.09 9.61 14.79
N ASP A 274 -1.86 10.44 14.10
CA ASP A 274 -2.66 10.05 12.93
C ASP A 274 -1.92 9.04 12.05
N LEU A 275 -2.37 7.78 12.12
CA LEU A 275 -1.81 6.70 11.32
C LEU A 275 -2.32 6.92 9.89
N MET A 276 -1.43 7.30 9.00
CA MET A 276 -1.78 7.67 7.63
C MET A 276 -1.18 6.66 6.67
N LEU A 277 -2.04 5.98 5.92
CA LEU A 277 -1.65 5.14 4.80
C LEU A 277 -1.54 6.02 3.56
N TRP A 278 -0.33 6.23 3.06
CA TRP A 278 -0.06 7.03 1.87
C TRP A 278 1.21 6.56 1.17
N GLY A 279 1.47 7.07 -0.04
CA GLY A 279 2.69 6.79 -0.78
C GLY A 279 2.75 5.36 -1.34
N ILE A 280 3.92 4.73 -1.26
CA ILE A 280 4.19 3.43 -1.88
C ILE A 280 3.28 2.34 -1.31
N THR A 281 3.10 2.29 0.02
CA THR A 281 2.24 1.31 0.69
C THR A 281 0.79 1.40 0.21
N TYR A 282 0.22 2.62 0.19
CA TYR A 282 -1.14 2.84 -0.31
C TYR A 282 -1.24 2.45 -1.79
N ALA A 283 -0.19 2.75 -2.55
CA ALA A 283 -0.15 2.40 -3.94
C ALA A 283 -0.16 0.88 -4.13
N ILE A 284 0.58 0.09 -3.36
CA ILE A 284 0.57 -1.40 -3.44
C ILE A 284 -0.85 -1.91 -3.27
N LEU A 285 -1.53 -1.42 -2.24
CA LEU A 285 -2.88 -1.87 -1.91
C LEU A 285 -3.93 -1.44 -2.93
N ALA A 286 -3.74 -0.33 -3.64
CA ALA A 286 -4.63 0.07 -4.73
C ALA A 286 -4.89 -1.05 -5.75
N ASP A 287 -3.86 -1.83 -6.10
CA ASP A 287 -3.97 -2.91 -7.08
C ASP A 287 -4.82 -4.08 -6.57
N MET A 288 -5.03 -4.20 -5.26
CA MET A 288 -5.93 -5.17 -4.64
C MET A 288 -7.31 -4.54 -4.40
N LEU A 289 -7.35 -3.35 -3.80
CA LEU A 289 -8.59 -2.66 -3.42
C LEU A 289 -9.49 -2.37 -4.64
N ASP A 290 -8.90 -2.17 -5.81
CA ASP A 290 -9.63 -1.94 -7.05
C ASP A 290 -10.44 -3.16 -7.52
N PHE A 291 -10.06 -4.38 -7.11
CA PHE A 291 -10.80 -5.63 -7.36
C PHE A 291 -11.87 -5.92 -6.31
N LEU A 292 -12.05 -5.03 -5.33
CA LEU A 292 -13.01 -5.18 -4.27
C LEU A 292 -14.15 -4.17 -4.43
N PRO A 293 -15.39 -4.51 -4.03
CA PRO A 293 -16.49 -3.57 -4.05
C PRO A 293 -16.14 -2.35 -3.18
N PRO A 294 -16.45 -1.11 -3.62
CA PRO A 294 -17.37 -0.76 -4.70
C PRO A 294 -16.72 -0.62 -6.10
N PHE A 295 -15.50 -1.11 -6.33
CA PHE A 295 -14.79 -1.08 -7.62
C PHE A 295 -14.49 0.33 -8.18
N ASN A 296 -14.60 1.35 -7.32
CA ASN A 296 -14.49 2.76 -7.70
C ASN A 296 -13.11 3.38 -7.40
N PHE A 297 -12.09 2.57 -7.12
CA PHE A 297 -10.78 3.09 -6.71
C PHE A 297 -10.18 4.03 -7.79
N VAL A 298 -10.16 3.62 -9.06
CA VAL A 298 -9.68 4.47 -10.18
C VAL A 298 -10.46 5.78 -10.31
N GLU A 299 -11.77 5.75 -10.08
CA GLU A 299 -12.63 6.94 -10.16
C GLU A 299 -12.31 7.91 -9.03
N SER A 300 -12.24 7.39 -7.81
CA SER A 300 -11.95 8.13 -6.58
C SER A 300 -10.48 8.55 -6.44
N PHE A 301 -9.56 8.01 -7.24
CA PHE A 301 -8.15 8.37 -7.20
C PHE A 301 -7.94 9.87 -7.48
N GLN A 302 -7.28 10.52 -6.52
CA GLN A 302 -6.87 11.92 -6.60
C GLN A 302 -5.38 12.01 -6.94
N TYR A 303 -5.10 12.68 -8.04
CA TYR A 303 -3.72 13.00 -8.43
C TYR A 303 -3.09 13.93 -7.38
N PRO A 304 -1.76 13.85 -7.16
CA PRO A 304 -1.07 14.76 -6.25
C PRO A 304 -1.43 16.22 -6.54
N SER A 305 -1.73 16.99 -5.51
CA SER A 305 -2.17 18.38 -5.63
C SER A 305 -1.24 19.33 -4.87
N PHE A 306 -1.43 20.65 -5.00
CA PHE A 306 -0.55 21.66 -4.40
C PHE A 306 -1.35 22.73 -3.67
N GLY A 307 -0.76 23.29 -2.62
CA GLY A 307 -1.40 24.34 -1.83
C GLY A 307 -1.60 25.66 -2.57
N GLY A 308 -0.64 26.06 -3.42
CA GLY A 308 -0.76 27.31 -4.20
C GLY A 308 -1.85 27.23 -5.27
N TRP A 309 -2.85 28.14 -5.23
CA TRP A 309 -3.99 28.06 -6.15
C TRP A 309 -3.55 28.13 -7.62
N ASP A 310 -2.54 28.94 -7.92
CA ASP A 310 -2.11 29.33 -9.27
C ASP A 310 -1.35 28.18 -9.90
N PHE A 311 -0.41 27.63 -9.13
CA PHE A 311 0.31 26.43 -9.48
C PHE A 311 -0.63 25.23 -9.64
N ARG A 312 -1.54 25.02 -8.68
CA ARG A 312 -2.56 23.95 -8.73
C ARG A 312 -3.42 24.07 -9.98
N SER A 313 -3.89 25.27 -10.31
CA SER A 313 -4.74 25.52 -11.48
C SER A 313 -3.99 25.26 -12.78
N LEU A 314 -2.73 25.69 -12.87
CA LEU A 314 -1.89 25.47 -14.03
C LEU A 314 -1.58 23.98 -14.23
N VAL A 315 -1.21 23.26 -13.17
CA VAL A 315 -1.02 21.80 -13.21
C VAL A 315 -2.31 21.11 -13.65
N TRP A 316 -3.45 21.53 -13.10
CA TRP A 316 -4.74 20.95 -13.46
C TRP A 316 -5.05 21.17 -14.95
N MET A 317 -4.79 22.36 -15.49
CA MET A 317 -5.03 22.70 -16.89
C MET A 317 -4.12 21.89 -17.82
N LEU A 318 -2.81 21.92 -17.59
CA LEU A 318 -1.82 21.24 -18.43
C LEU A 318 -1.98 19.71 -18.41
N SER A 319 -2.39 19.14 -17.28
CA SER A 319 -2.57 17.68 -17.15
C SER A 319 -4.02 17.21 -17.39
N ARG A 320 -4.99 18.08 -17.71
CA ARG A 320 -6.41 17.70 -17.85
C ARG A 320 -6.63 16.62 -18.91
N GLY A 321 -6.10 16.80 -20.12
CA GLY A 321 -6.24 15.83 -21.22
C GLY A 321 -5.55 14.50 -20.90
N TYR A 322 -4.33 14.59 -20.37
CA TYR A 322 -3.55 13.42 -19.95
C TYR A 322 -4.29 12.59 -18.88
N ARG A 323 -4.75 13.22 -17.79
CA ARG A 323 -5.44 12.52 -16.70
C ARG A 323 -6.73 11.83 -17.16
N ARG A 324 -7.46 12.45 -18.09
CA ARG A 324 -8.67 11.88 -18.68
C ARG A 324 -8.34 10.62 -19.48
N GLY A 325 -7.37 10.69 -20.40
CA GLY A 325 -6.95 9.54 -21.20
C GLY A 325 -6.48 8.36 -20.34
N ARG A 326 -5.65 8.61 -19.31
CA ARG A 326 -5.18 7.52 -18.40
C ARG A 326 -6.32 6.84 -17.62
N LYS A 327 -7.37 7.57 -17.25
CA LYS A 327 -8.55 6.99 -16.60
C LYS A 327 -9.35 6.15 -17.58
N GLU A 328 -9.54 6.63 -18.81
CA GLU A 328 -10.23 5.92 -19.89
C GLU A 328 -9.48 4.61 -20.26
N ASP A 329 -8.15 4.65 -20.42
CA ASP A 329 -7.29 3.48 -20.67
C ASP A 329 -7.50 2.38 -19.61
N LEU A 330 -7.53 2.76 -18.32
CA LEU A 330 -7.72 1.80 -17.22
C LEU A 330 -9.14 1.27 -17.14
N MET A 331 -10.15 2.09 -17.42
CA MET A 331 -11.54 1.62 -17.46
C MET A 331 -11.73 0.60 -18.59
N GLU A 332 -11.14 0.84 -19.76
CA GLU A 332 -11.15 -0.12 -20.87
C GLU A 332 -10.43 -1.43 -20.48
N TYR A 333 -9.26 -1.31 -19.83
CA TYR A 333 -8.54 -2.46 -19.29
C TYR A 333 -9.39 -3.26 -18.29
N LYS A 334 -10.00 -2.61 -17.30
CA LYS A 334 -10.90 -3.25 -16.33
C LYS A 334 -12.07 -3.95 -17.01
N PHE A 335 -12.71 -3.31 -17.98
CA PHE A 335 -13.83 -3.89 -18.71
C PHE A 335 -13.40 -5.17 -19.45
N SER A 336 -12.22 -5.13 -20.08
CA SER A 336 -11.65 -6.31 -20.74
C SER A 336 -11.28 -7.42 -19.75
N ASP A 337 -10.79 -7.07 -18.56
CA ASP A 337 -10.36 -8.04 -17.55
C ASP A 337 -11.57 -8.72 -16.88
N VAL A 338 -12.63 -7.94 -16.55
CA VAL A 338 -13.89 -8.46 -16.01
C VAL A 338 -14.61 -9.37 -17.02
N ILE A 339 -14.65 -8.99 -18.30
CA ILE A 339 -15.21 -9.86 -19.35
C ILE A 339 -14.37 -11.13 -19.51
N GLY A 340 -13.04 -11.02 -19.47
CA GLY A 340 -12.13 -12.16 -19.50
C GLY A 340 -12.28 -13.10 -18.29
N MET A 341 -12.71 -12.60 -17.13
CA MET A 341 -13.08 -13.41 -15.97
C MET A 341 -14.40 -14.16 -16.16
N THR A 342 -15.24 -13.76 -17.12
CA THR A 342 -16.56 -14.36 -17.37
C THR A 342 -16.54 -15.41 -18.48
N THR A 343 -15.59 -15.35 -19.41
CA THR A 343 -15.48 -16.29 -20.54
C THR A 343 -14.26 -17.20 -20.42
N VAL A 344 -14.48 -18.43 -19.92
CA VAL A 344 -13.58 -19.57 -20.14
C VAL A 344 -13.75 -20.03 -21.60
N SER A 345 -13.37 -19.22 -22.58
CA SER A 345 -13.10 -19.61 -23.98
C SER A 345 -12.99 -18.38 -24.89
N GLY A 346 -11.88 -18.30 -25.64
CA GLY A 346 -11.87 -17.63 -26.94
C GLY A 346 -11.00 -16.36 -27.10
N VAL A 347 -9.88 -16.57 -27.81
CA VAL A 347 -9.18 -15.66 -28.75
C VAL A 347 -8.86 -14.22 -28.29
N ARG A 348 -7.59 -14.00 -27.91
CA ARG A 348 -6.98 -12.71 -27.51
C ARG A 348 -6.36 -11.94 -28.69
N LYS A 349 -6.48 -10.60 -28.67
CA LYS A 349 -5.90 -9.65 -29.64
C LYS A 349 -4.37 -9.48 -29.48
N PRO A 350 -3.62 -9.08 -30.53
CA PRO A 350 -2.15 -9.17 -30.58
C PRO A 350 -1.36 -8.07 -29.85
N HIS A 351 -1.98 -7.16 -29.09
CA HIS A 351 -1.26 -6.27 -28.18
C HIS A 351 -0.99 -6.89 -26.79
N ASP A 352 -1.30 -8.18 -26.66
CA ASP A 352 -1.15 -9.01 -25.47
C ASP A 352 0.33 -9.38 -25.25
N ALA A 353 1.09 -8.45 -24.66
CA ALA A 353 2.25 -8.82 -23.87
C ALA A 353 1.75 -9.55 -22.61
N ARG A 354 1.38 -10.82 -22.79
CA ARG A 354 1.17 -11.87 -21.77
C ARG A 354 0.53 -11.41 -20.45
N GLY A 355 -0.78 -11.14 -20.42
CA GLY A 355 -1.62 -11.33 -19.21
C GLY A 355 -1.17 -10.67 -17.89
N ALA A 356 -0.26 -9.70 -17.93
CA ALA A 356 0.33 -9.11 -16.75
C ALA A 356 -0.60 -8.04 -16.17
N ARG A 357 -0.87 -8.10 -14.86
CA ARG A 357 -1.60 -7.04 -14.17
C ARG A 357 -0.76 -5.76 -14.16
N ILE A 358 -1.34 -4.68 -14.65
CA ILE A 358 -0.70 -3.36 -14.66
C ILE A 358 -0.92 -2.74 -13.28
N SER A 359 0.12 -2.16 -12.67
CA SER A 359 -0.05 -1.36 -11.46
C SER A 359 -0.87 -0.10 -11.76
N ILE A 360 -1.98 0.07 -11.06
CA ILE A 360 -2.98 1.12 -11.30
C ILE A 360 -2.39 2.49 -11.03
N ILE A 361 -1.76 2.68 -9.85
CA ILE A 361 -1.20 3.99 -9.49
C ILE A 361 -0.02 4.34 -10.38
N ASP A 362 0.88 3.40 -10.64
CA ASP A 362 2.02 3.66 -11.53
C ASP A 362 1.52 4.04 -12.92
N HIS A 363 0.49 3.35 -13.42
CA HIS A 363 -0.15 3.71 -14.68
C HIS A 363 -0.71 5.14 -14.65
N LEU A 364 -1.51 5.51 -13.64
CA LEU A 364 -2.09 6.85 -13.52
C LEU A 364 -1.02 7.94 -13.43
N VAL A 365 0.05 7.70 -12.68
CA VAL A 365 1.06 8.72 -12.35
C VAL A 365 2.21 8.80 -13.36
N LYS A 366 2.40 7.78 -14.23
CA LYS A 366 3.54 7.70 -15.17
C LYS A 366 3.60 8.86 -16.16
N GLY A 367 4.44 9.86 -15.88
CA GLY A 367 4.63 11.05 -16.73
C GLY A 367 3.85 12.28 -16.25
N TYR A 368 2.95 12.12 -15.26
CA TYR A 368 2.25 13.22 -14.60
C TYR A 368 3.22 14.29 -14.06
N TYR A 369 4.32 13.86 -13.45
CA TYR A 369 5.33 14.78 -12.90
C TYR A 369 6.05 15.63 -13.96
N GLY A 370 5.98 15.26 -15.25
CA GLY A 370 6.45 16.12 -16.34
C GLY A 370 5.66 17.43 -16.42
N PHE A 371 4.33 17.34 -16.33
CA PHE A 371 3.43 18.50 -16.30
C PHE A 371 3.61 19.32 -15.04
N VAL A 372 3.79 18.67 -13.88
CA VAL A 372 4.11 19.34 -12.61
C VAL A 372 5.35 20.21 -12.75
N ARG A 373 6.43 19.65 -13.32
CA ARG A 373 7.69 20.36 -13.51
C ARG A 373 7.53 21.56 -14.45
N GLN A 374 6.82 21.40 -15.58
CA GLN A 374 6.53 22.50 -16.51
C GLN A 374 5.72 23.62 -15.85
N ALA A 375 4.65 23.27 -15.14
CA ALA A 375 3.82 24.22 -14.41
C ALA A 375 4.63 24.95 -13.33
N ALA A 376 5.56 24.26 -12.66
CA ALA A 376 6.36 24.86 -11.62
C ALA A 376 7.30 25.92 -12.20
N TYR A 377 8.01 25.61 -13.29
CA TYR A 377 8.86 26.58 -13.97
C TYR A 377 8.05 27.79 -14.47
N ALA A 378 6.90 27.57 -15.08
CA ALA A 378 6.04 28.66 -15.55
C ALA A 378 5.56 29.55 -14.38
N THR A 379 5.17 28.95 -13.25
CA THR A 379 4.72 29.68 -12.06
C THR A 379 5.86 30.47 -11.42
N ILE A 380 7.04 29.86 -11.30
CA ILE A 380 8.26 30.53 -10.79
C ILE A 380 8.57 31.76 -11.65
N THR A 381 8.67 31.58 -12.96
CA THR A 381 9.00 32.66 -13.90
C THR A 381 7.97 33.79 -13.84
N PHE A 382 6.68 33.44 -13.83
CA PHE A 382 5.60 34.43 -13.73
C PHE A 382 5.67 35.24 -12.44
N ARG A 383 5.86 34.58 -11.29
CA ARG A 383 5.95 35.25 -9.99
C ARG A 383 7.18 36.14 -9.86
N ILE A 384 8.33 35.73 -10.41
CA ILE A 384 9.55 36.56 -10.45
C ILE A 384 9.33 37.80 -11.32
N ALA A 385 8.73 37.63 -12.51
CA ALA A 385 8.43 38.75 -13.40
C ALA A 385 7.43 39.75 -12.78
N ALA A 386 6.36 39.24 -12.16
CA ALA A 386 5.38 40.07 -11.47
C ALA A 386 5.99 40.84 -10.30
N PHE A 387 6.84 40.19 -9.50
CA PHE A 387 7.57 40.85 -8.42
C PHE A 387 8.50 41.95 -8.96
N GLY A 388 9.26 41.67 -10.02
CA GLY A 388 10.10 42.66 -10.68
C GLY A 388 9.33 43.88 -11.18
N ALA A 389 8.16 43.66 -11.80
CA ALA A 389 7.29 44.75 -12.27
C ALA A 389 6.73 45.60 -11.12
N ILE A 390 6.34 44.98 -10.00
CA ILE A 390 5.89 45.69 -8.79
C ILE A 390 7.02 46.55 -8.21
N VAL A 391 8.23 46.00 -8.10
CA VAL A 391 9.40 46.74 -7.60
C VAL A 391 9.74 47.90 -8.52
N GLN A 392 9.74 47.71 -9.84
CA GLN A 392 9.95 48.80 -10.80
C GLN A 392 8.89 49.90 -10.68
N TYR A 393 7.62 49.53 -10.51
CA TYR A 393 6.55 50.49 -10.29
C TYR A 393 6.74 51.30 -9.01
N LEU A 394 7.12 50.65 -7.90
CA LEU A 394 7.35 51.32 -6.60
C LEU A 394 8.59 52.21 -6.60
N ILE A 395 9.64 51.85 -7.34
CA ILE A 395 10.86 52.68 -7.48
C ILE A 395 10.59 53.86 -8.41
N GLY A 396 9.87 53.66 -9.52
CA GLY A 396 9.56 54.72 -10.49
C GLY A 396 8.44 55.68 -10.08
N THR A 397 7.81 55.45 -8.93
CA THR A 397 6.79 56.34 -8.34
C THR A 397 7.31 57.16 -7.15
N ASN A 398 8.58 56.99 -6.77
CA ASN A 398 9.36 57.94 -5.97
C ASN A 398 10.19 58.84 -6.90
#